data_AF-A0A4R1G3N4-F1
#
_entry.id   AF-A0A4R1G3N4-F1
#
_cell.length_a   1.000
_cell.length_b   1.000
_cell.length_c   1.000
_cell.angle_alpha   90.00
_cell.angle_beta   90.00
_cell.angle_gamma   90.00
#
_symmetry.space_group_name_H-M   'P 1'
#
loop_
_entity.id
_entity.type
_entity.pdbx_description
1 polymer ?
#
loop_
_entity_poly.entity_id
_entity_poly.type
_entity_poly.pdbx_seq_one_letter_code
_entity_poly.pdbx_strand_id
1 'polypeptide(L)'
;MSFKTLNTITSVIAFILFVNFLIYPQFIFFIFGIDGSGSAYLIARRLSILFLGISVLTWFSRNAEHSEARQSICLSICISMFSMVCLGLFEYFRGAADIGILIAVLTEMSIGYLYLKKWNICKNA
;
A
#
# COMPACT_ATOMS: atom_id res chain seq x y z
N MET A 1 -14.58 -9.32 -8.19
CA MET A 1 -13.43 -8.62 -8.80
C MET A 1 -12.42 -9.62 -9.35
N SER A 2 -11.90 -9.42 -10.57
CA SER A 2 -10.84 -10.26 -11.14
C SER A 2 -9.47 -9.90 -10.53
N PHE A 3 -8.53 -10.85 -10.50
CA PHE A 3 -7.16 -10.61 -10.04
C PHE A 3 -6.48 -9.49 -10.85
N LYS A 4 -6.73 -9.47 -12.17
CA LYS A 4 -6.26 -8.42 -13.07
C LYS A 4 -6.72 -7.04 -12.65
N THR A 5 -8.00 -6.90 -12.33
CA THR A 5 -8.57 -5.62 -11.88
C THR A 5 -7.96 -5.20 -10.55
N LEU A 6 -7.82 -6.13 -9.58
CA LEU A 6 -7.26 -5.83 -8.26
C LEU A 6 -5.82 -5.31 -8.39
N ASN A 7 -4.98 -6.03 -9.12
CA ASN A 7 -3.61 -5.63 -9.37
C ASN A 7 -3.48 -4.32 -10.14
N THR A 8 -4.39 -4.05 -11.08
CA THR A 8 -4.39 -2.78 -11.83
C THR A 8 -4.72 -1.61 -10.90
N ILE A 9 -5.72 -1.75 -10.02
CA ILE A 9 -6.06 -0.72 -9.04
C ILE A 9 -4.91 -0.49 -8.07
N THR A 10 -4.36 -1.56 -7.47
CA THR A 10 -3.22 -1.46 -6.54
C THR A 10 -2.02 -0.81 -7.20
N SER A 11 -1.73 -1.14 -8.47
CA SER A 11 -0.64 -0.54 -9.24
C SER A 11 -0.82 0.96 -9.44
N VAL A 12 -2.03 1.39 -9.81
CA VAL A 12 -2.36 2.82 -9.99
C VAL A 12 -2.25 3.57 -8.67
N ILE A 13 -2.79 3.01 -7.57
CA ILE A 13 -2.71 3.62 -6.24
C ILE A 13 -1.24 3.75 -5.81
N ALA A 14 -0.45 2.68 -5.92
CA ALA A 14 0.96 2.69 -5.56
C ALA A 14 1.78 3.67 -6.42
N PHE A 15 1.44 3.83 -7.71
CA PHE A 15 2.08 4.80 -8.59
C PHE A 15 1.73 6.25 -8.19
N ILE A 16 0.47 6.53 -7.88
CA ILE A 16 0.04 7.85 -7.39
C ILE A 16 0.77 8.19 -6.08
N LEU A 17 0.85 7.24 -5.15
CA LEU A 17 1.59 7.42 -3.89
C LEU A 17 3.08 7.67 -4.14
N PHE A 18 3.70 6.92 -5.05
CA PHE A 18 5.09 7.16 -5.47
C PHE A 18 5.29 8.59 -5.94
N VAL A 19 4.47 9.07 -6.89
CA VAL A 19 4.59 10.43 -7.43
C VAL A 19 4.39 11.48 -6.35
N ASN A 20 3.39 11.31 -5.48
CA ASN A 20 3.12 12.26 -4.39
C ASN A 20 4.27 12.31 -3.38
N PHE A 21 4.76 11.16 -2.89
CA PHE A 21 5.87 11.12 -1.94
C PHE A 21 7.20 11.60 -2.54
N LEU A 22 7.41 11.41 -3.84
CA LEU A 22 8.64 11.84 -4.52
C LEU A 22 8.66 13.36 -4.74
N ILE A 23 7.59 13.91 -5.32
CA ILE A 23 7.56 15.31 -5.77
C ILE A 23 7.09 16.24 -4.64
N TYR A 24 5.97 15.92 -4.00
CA TYR A 24 5.29 16.76 -3.01
C TYR A 24 5.00 16.01 -1.69
N PRO A 25 6.03 15.53 -0.96
CA PRO A 25 5.81 14.81 0.30
C PRO A 25 5.09 15.66 1.35
N GLN A 26 5.22 17.00 1.27
CA GLN A 26 4.54 17.96 2.13
C GLN A 26 3.01 17.79 2.11
N PHE A 27 2.44 17.46 0.96
CA PHE A 27 0.99 17.29 0.81
C PHE A 27 0.47 16.10 1.62
N ILE A 28 1.20 14.97 1.59
CA ILE A 28 0.83 13.78 2.36
C ILE A 28 0.99 14.03 3.86
N PHE A 29 2.08 14.69 4.26
CA PHE A 29 2.32 15.06 5.65
C PHE A 29 1.23 15.99 6.19
N PHE A 30 0.78 16.94 5.37
CA PHE A 30 -0.35 17.80 5.69
C PHE A 30 -1.65 17.01 5.89
N ILE A 31 -1.96 16.05 5.02
CA ILE A 31 -3.12 15.16 5.20
C ILE A 31 -3.01 14.37 6.51
N PHE A 32 -1.82 13.90 6.85
CA PHE A 32 -1.60 13.14 8.09
C PHE A 32 -1.47 14.03 9.33
N GLY A 33 -1.50 15.36 9.20
CA GLY A 33 -1.33 16.30 10.31
C GLY A 33 0.05 16.21 10.98
N ILE A 34 1.08 15.81 10.22
CA ILE A 34 2.45 15.61 10.74
C ILE A 34 3.33 16.79 10.37
N ASP A 35 4.08 17.30 11.34
CA ASP A 35 5.12 18.31 11.09
C ASP A 35 6.25 17.73 10.23
N GLY A 36 6.30 18.16 8.97
CA GLY A 36 7.31 17.69 8.04
C GLY A 36 8.66 18.37 8.27
N SER A 37 9.65 17.57 8.68
CA SER A 37 11.05 17.99 8.81
C SER A 37 11.87 17.61 7.57
N GLY A 38 13.03 18.26 7.36
CA GLY A 38 13.92 17.94 6.25
C GLY A 38 14.36 16.47 6.21
N SER A 39 14.57 15.86 7.39
CA SER A 39 14.88 14.43 7.52
C SER A 39 13.68 13.54 7.18
N ALA A 40 12.47 13.93 7.59
CA ALA A 40 11.25 13.19 7.25
C ALA A 40 10.98 13.20 5.74
N TYR A 41 11.17 14.34 5.07
CA TYR A 41 11.01 14.42 3.61
C TYR A 41 12.05 13.58 2.85
N LEU A 42 13.29 13.52 3.33
CA LEU A 42 14.32 12.67 2.75
C LEU A 42 13.90 11.20 2.83
N ILE A 43 13.46 10.74 4.01
CA ILE A 43 13.00 9.37 4.21
C ILE A 43 11.77 9.08 3.34
N ALA A 44 10.80 9.99 3.31
CA ALA A 44 9.59 9.86 2.49
C ALA A 44 9.90 9.66 1.00
N ARG A 45 10.86 10.43 0.44
CA ARG A 45 11.32 10.27 -0.94
C ARG A 45 11.99 8.92 -1.17
N ARG A 46 12.75 8.39 -0.21
CA ARG A 46 13.34 7.03 -0.33
C ARG A 46 12.26 5.95 -0.28
N LEU A 47 11.28 6.09 0.60
CA LEU A 47 10.14 5.18 0.70
C LEU A 47 9.28 5.20 -0.57
N SER A 48 9.18 6.34 -1.26
CA SER A 48 8.45 6.46 -2.53
C SER A 48 8.91 5.42 -3.56
N ILE A 49 10.21 5.14 -3.64
CA ILE A 49 10.80 4.20 -4.59
C ILE A 49 10.33 2.76 -4.32
N LEU A 50 10.02 2.42 -3.06
CA LEU A 50 9.44 1.11 -2.72
C LEU A 50 8.01 0.99 -3.26
N PHE A 51 7.21 2.06 -3.19
CA PHE A 51 5.88 2.09 -3.81
C PHE A 51 5.94 1.95 -5.33
N LEU A 52 6.97 2.52 -5.98
CA LEU A 52 7.20 2.28 -7.40
C LEU A 52 7.44 0.79 -7.69
N GLY A 53 8.26 0.11 -6.86
CA GLY A 53 8.50 -1.33 -6.97
C GLY A 53 7.20 -2.15 -6.85
N ILE A 54 6.35 -1.82 -5.88
CA ILE A 54 5.02 -2.47 -5.72
C ILE A 54 4.13 -2.19 -6.93
N SER A 55 4.14 -0.96 -7.45
CA SER A 55 3.35 -0.58 -8.62
C SER A 55 3.75 -1.38 -9.86
N VAL A 56 5.05 -1.53 -10.11
CA VAL A 56 5.58 -2.33 -11.22
C VAL A 56 5.25 -3.81 -11.02
N LEU A 57 5.50 -4.36 -9.82
CA LEU A 57 5.20 -5.76 -9.50
C LEU A 57 3.73 -6.10 -9.78
N THR A 58 2.82 -5.27 -9.28
CA THR A 58 1.37 -5.46 -9.45
C THR A 58 0.93 -5.27 -10.90
N TRP A 59 1.52 -4.29 -11.62
CA TRP A 59 1.24 -4.06 -13.04
C TRP A 59 1.58 -5.26 -13.91
N PHE A 60 2.79 -5.82 -13.76
CA PHE A 60 3.24 -6.94 -14.59
C PHE A 60 2.61 -8.27 -14.18
N SER A 61 2.35 -8.47 -12.88
CA SER A 61 1.71 -9.70 -12.41
C SER A 61 0.21 -9.79 -12.73
N ARG A 62 -0.45 -8.71 -13.17
CA ARG A 62 -1.92 -8.66 -13.41
C ARG A 62 -2.47 -9.75 -14.34
N ASN A 63 -1.67 -10.24 -15.29
CA ASN A 63 -2.07 -11.27 -16.26
C ASN A 63 -1.49 -12.64 -15.90
N ALA A 64 -0.86 -12.80 -14.74
CA ALA A 64 -0.30 -14.07 -14.32
C ALA A 64 -1.42 -15.11 -14.10
N GLU A 65 -1.22 -16.30 -14.66
CA GLU A 65 -2.10 -17.45 -14.47
C GLU A 65 -2.10 -17.92 -13.01
N HIS A 66 -3.05 -18.78 -12.66
CA HIS A 66 -3.06 -19.42 -11.35
C HIS A 66 -1.77 -20.23 -11.16
N SER A 67 -0.93 -19.77 -10.25
CA SER A 67 0.37 -20.38 -9.93
C SER A 67 0.75 -20.08 -8.49
N GLU A 68 1.66 -20.88 -7.93
CA GLU A 68 2.29 -20.65 -6.62
C GLU A 68 2.84 -19.22 -6.52
N ALA A 69 3.52 -18.74 -7.56
CA ALA A 69 4.07 -17.38 -7.60
C ALA A 69 2.99 -16.31 -7.40
N ARG A 70 1.80 -16.48 -7.99
CA ARG A 70 0.68 -15.55 -7.81
C ARG A 70 0.15 -15.58 -6.38
N GLN A 71 0.11 -16.75 -5.75
CA GLN A 71 -0.30 -16.87 -4.35
C GLN A 71 0.69 -16.18 -3.42
N SER A 72 2.00 -16.36 -3.65
CA SER A 72 3.05 -15.67 -2.88
C SER A 72 2.94 -14.16 -3.00
N ILE A 73 2.66 -13.63 -4.21
CA ILE A 73 2.45 -12.18 -4.42
C ILE A 73 1.22 -11.68 -3.66
N CYS A 74 0.09 -12.42 -3.73
CA CYS A 74 -1.10 -12.05 -2.97
C CYS A 74 -0.82 -11.99 -1.47
N LEU A 75 -0.14 -13.01 -0.95
CA LEU A 75 0.19 -13.10 0.47
C LEU A 75 1.16 -12.00 0.89
N SER A 76 2.19 -11.70 0.09
CA SER A 76 3.15 -10.63 0.42
C SER A 76 2.46 -9.27 0.49
N ILE A 77 1.62 -8.94 -0.51
CA ILE A 77 0.89 -7.66 -0.52
C ILE A 77 -0.10 -7.62 0.65
N CYS A 78 -0.81 -8.72 0.92
CA CYS A 78 -1.70 -8.83 2.07
C CYS A 78 -0.99 -8.50 3.38
N ILE A 79 0.14 -9.17 3.65
CA ILE A 79 0.93 -8.94 4.87
C ILE A 79 1.43 -7.50 4.92
N SER A 80 2.00 -6.98 3.83
CA SER A 80 2.46 -5.58 3.78
C SER A 80 1.36 -4.57 4.10
N MET A 81 0.15 -4.75 3.55
CA MET A 81 -0.98 -3.86 3.84
C MET A 81 -1.45 -3.97 5.29
N PHE A 82 -1.54 -5.18 5.85
CA PHE A 82 -1.89 -5.34 7.26
C PHE A 82 -0.82 -4.78 8.20
N SER A 83 0.47 -4.91 7.86
CA SER A 83 1.55 -4.27 8.62
C SER A 83 1.43 -2.74 8.62
N MET A 84 1.08 -2.15 7.47
CA MET A 84 0.84 -0.70 7.37
C MET A 84 -0.38 -0.26 8.20
N VAL A 85 -1.47 -1.03 8.18
CA VAL A 85 -2.65 -0.80 9.04
C VAL A 85 -2.26 -0.79 10.52
N CYS A 86 -1.49 -1.80 10.97
CA CYS A 86 -1.03 -1.87 12.35
C CYS A 86 -0.16 -0.66 12.72
N LEU A 87 0.74 -0.25 11.83
CA LEU A 87 1.61 0.92 12.04
C LEU A 87 0.80 2.22 12.07
N GLY A 88 -0.12 2.42 11.13
CA GLY A 88 -0.96 3.62 11.05
C GLY A 88 -1.88 3.77 12.27
N LEU A 89 -2.45 2.67 12.77
CA LEU A 89 -3.19 2.68 14.03
C LEU A 89 -2.28 2.99 15.23
N PHE A 90 -1.08 2.41 15.28
CA PHE A 90 -0.12 2.69 16.35
C PHE A 90 0.29 4.17 16.41
N GLU A 91 0.59 4.78 15.26
CA GLU A 91 0.94 6.21 15.18
C GLU A 91 -0.26 7.12 15.53
N TYR A 92 -1.48 6.72 15.16
CA TYR A 92 -2.70 7.41 15.56
C TYR A 92 -2.92 7.37 17.08
N PHE A 93 -2.81 6.18 17.72
CA PHE A 93 -2.95 6.04 19.17
C PHE A 93 -1.86 6.77 19.96
N ARG A 94 -0.68 6.92 19.37
CA ARG A 94 0.43 7.69 19.93
C ARG A 94 0.24 9.21 19.81
N GLY A 95 -0.76 9.66 19.04
CA GLY A 95 -1.00 11.08 18.74
C GLY A 95 0.05 11.69 17.82
N ALA A 96 0.82 10.87 17.12
CA ALA A 96 1.85 11.33 16.18
C ALA A 96 1.28 11.69 14.80
N ALA A 97 0.12 11.13 14.45
CA ALA A 97 -0.61 11.41 13.23
C ALA A 97 -2.08 11.75 13.56
N ASP A 98 -2.63 12.71 12.81
CA ASP A 98 -4.02 13.15 12.95
C ASP A 98 -4.98 12.22 12.20
N ILE A 99 -6.28 12.51 12.27
CA ILE A 99 -7.39 11.71 11.72
C ILE A 99 -7.23 11.37 10.24
N GLY A 100 -6.47 12.16 9.47
CA GLY A 100 -6.23 11.89 8.05
C GLY A 100 -5.47 10.59 7.79
N ILE A 101 -4.71 10.06 8.75
CA ILE A 101 -4.08 8.73 8.60
C ILE A 101 -5.11 7.60 8.52
N LEU A 102 -6.31 7.79 9.10
CA LEU A 102 -7.37 6.78 9.06
C LEU A 102 -7.87 6.52 7.63
N ILE A 103 -7.78 7.50 6.73
CA ILE A 103 -8.13 7.32 5.32
C ILE A 103 -7.16 6.33 4.66
N ALA A 104 -5.86 6.44 4.97
CA ALA A 104 -4.85 5.50 4.50
C ALA A 104 -5.10 4.10 5.08
N VAL A 105 -5.31 4.02 6.41
CA VAL A 105 -5.60 2.75 7.11
C VAL A 105 -6.82 2.03 6.51
N LEU A 106 -7.91 2.74 6.22
CA LEU A 106 -9.11 2.15 5.61
C LEU A 106 -8.83 1.62 4.20
N THR A 107 -8.03 2.35 3.42
CA THR A 107 -7.65 1.96 2.06
C THR A 107 -6.76 0.71 2.09
N GLU A 108 -5.76 0.70 2.96
CA GLU A 108 -4.84 -0.43 3.16
C GLU A 108 -5.57 -1.66 3.66
N MET A 109 -6.47 -1.51 4.64
CA MET A 109 -7.30 -2.61 5.15
C MET A 109 -8.18 -3.21 4.05
N SER A 110 -8.79 -2.36 3.21
CA SER A 110 -9.61 -2.81 2.08
C SER A 110 -8.79 -3.60 1.07
N ILE A 111 -7.61 -3.09 0.67
CA ILE A 111 -6.71 -3.76 -0.26
C ILE A 111 -6.20 -5.08 0.33
N GLY A 112 -5.73 -5.07 1.58
CA GLY A 112 -5.24 -6.25 2.30
C GLY A 112 -6.29 -7.35 2.39
N TYR A 113 -7.53 -7.00 2.75
CA TYR A 113 -8.64 -7.94 2.79
C TYR A 113 -8.96 -8.55 1.41
N LEU A 114 -8.94 -7.74 0.34
CA LEU A 114 -9.18 -8.23 -1.02
C LEU A 114 -8.10 -9.23 -1.48
N TYR A 115 -6.83 -8.97 -1.15
CA TYR A 115 -5.74 -9.91 -1.44
C TYR A 115 -5.83 -11.18 -0.59
N LEU A 116 -6.18 -11.07 0.70
CA LEU A 116 -6.40 -12.22 1.58
C LEU A 116 -7.51 -13.13 1.04
N LYS A 117 -8.64 -12.53 0.64
CA LYS A 117 -9.76 -13.26 0.03
C LYS A 117 -9.33 -13.98 -1.24
N LYS A 118 -8.51 -13.35 -2.09
CA LYS A 118 -7.98 -13.98 -3.31
C LYS A 118 -7.00 -15.10 -3.04
N TRP A 119 -6.17 -14.97 -2.01
CA TRP A 119 -5.27 -16.03 -1.58
C TRP A 119 -6.04 -17.26 -1.07
N ASN A 120 -7.02 -17.07 -0.18
CA ASN A 120 -7.83 -18.16 0.39
C ASN A 120 -8.63 -18.94 -0.67
N ILE A 121 -9.18 -18.25 -1.68
CA ILE A 121 -9.94 -18.92 -2.76
C ILE A 121 -9.03 -19.84 -3.59
N CYS A 122 -7.76 -19.49 -3.78
CA CYS A 122 -6.84 -20.28 -4.61
C CYS A 122 -6.11 -21.38 -3.85
N LYS A 123 -6.00 -21.27 -2.53
CA LYS A 123 -5.48 -22.37 -1.68
C LYS A 123 -6.47 -23.54 -1.62
N ASN A 124 -7.76 -23.27 -1.78
CA ASN A 124 -8.84 -24.25 -1.66
C ASN A 124 -9.41 -24.74 -3.01
N ALA A 125 -8.77 -24.39 -4.14
CA ALA A 125 -9.16 -24.78 -5.49
C ALA A 125 -8.16 -25.79 -6.05
#